data_AF-A0A3E5BKY0-F1
#
_entry.id   AF-A0A3E5BKY0-F1
#
_cell.length_a   1.000
_cell.length_b   1.000
_cell.length_c   1.000
_cell.angle_alpha   90.00
_cell.angle_beta   90.00
_cell.angle_gamma   90.00
#
_symmetry.space_group_name_H-M   'P 1'
#
loop_
_entity.id
_entity.type
_entity.pdbx_description
1 polymer ?
#
loop_
_entity_poly.entity_id
_entity_poly.type
_entity_poly.pdbx_seq_one_letter_code
_entity_poly.pdbx_strand_id
1 'polypeptide(L)'
;MSLRYVVRKRVFGFDKTKAEKFVAESRTLGLIDFKELCEEVTKVGLVPSGAVKFVLDALIDTLKLNINKGFSVQLGDFGCFRPGINAKSQDKLEDVTTSTIRRRKIIFSPGTVFQDMLRNASLTRMVGEVAVSGGTTPDPDEGGEGDLNDNPLG
;
A
#
# COMPACT_ATOMS: atom_id res chain seq x y z
N MET A 1 4.88 -12.68 -16.11
CA MET A 1 4.87 -11.22 -15.82
C MET A 1 6.13 -10.86 -15.07
N SER A 2 6.69 -9.66 -15.23
CA SER A 2 7.86 -9.23 -14.45
C SER A 2 7.62 -7.91 -13.71
N LEU A 3 7.87 -7.88 -12.39
CA LEU A 3 7.95 -6.64 -11.62
C LEU A 3 9.30 -5.98 -11.90
N ARG A 4 9.26 -4.69 -12.23
CA ARG A 4 10.47 -3.92 -12.53
C ARG A 4 10.94 -3.16 -11.30
N TYR A 5 12.24 -3.11 -11.11
CA TYR A 5 12.84 -2.35 -10.01
C TYR A 5 14.07 -1.56 -10.46
N VAL A 6 14.36 -0.49 -9.73
CA VAL A 6 15.59 0.30 -9.83
C VAL A 6 16.35 0.22 -8.52
N VAL A 7 17.67 0.42 -8.55
CA VAL A 7 18.50 0.47 -7.35
C VAL A 7 18.72 1.94 -6.98
N ARG A 8 18.32 2.33 -5.78
CA ARG A 8 18.52 3.68 -5.25
C ARG A 8 19.31 3.69 -3.97
N LYS A 9 20.06 4.78 -3.75
CA LYS A 9 20.77 5.04 -2.50
C LYS A 9 19.82 5.72 -1.52
N ARG A 10 19.71 5.22 -0.29
CA ARG A 10 18.83 5.75 0.74
C ARG A 10 19.52 5.71 2.12
N VAL A 11 19.36 6.78 2.89
CA VAL A 11 19.73 6.80 4.31
C VAL A 11 18.54 6.29 5.11
N PHE A 12 18.78 5.33 5.99
CA PHE A 12 17.76 4.77 6.86
C PHE A 12 17.78 5.45 8.22
N GLY A 13 16.68 6.11 8.58
CA GLY A 13 16.55 6.82 9.86
C GLY A 13 16.52 5.92 11.10
N PHE A 14 16.38 4.60 10.93
CA PHE A 14 16.47 3.62 12.01
C PHE A 14 17.91 3.21 12.34
N ASP A 15 18.85 3.47 11.42
CA ASP A 15 20.24 3.12 11.62
C ASP A 15 20.93 4.27 12.38
N LYS A 16 21.42 4.00 13.59
CA LYS A 16 22.11 5.02 14.41
C LYS A 16 23.30 5.64 13.68
N THR A 17 23.87 4.90 12.71
CA THR A 17 25.00 5.33 11.89
C THR A 17 24.61 6.23 10.71
N LYS A 18 23.30 6.35 10.39
CA LYS A 18 22.78 7.03 9.18
C LYS A 18 23.52 6.64 7.90
N ALA A 19 24.06 5.42 7.84
CA ALA A 19 24.82 4.94 6.70
C ALA A 19 23.92 4.85 5.46
N GLU A 20 24.45 5.30 4.33
CA GLU A 20 23.78 5.17 3.05
C GLU A 20 23.79 3.72 2.59
N LYS A 21 22.61 3.18 2.27
CA LYS A 21 22.44 1.81 1.75
C LYS A 21 21.72 1.85 0.42
N PHE A 22 22.02 0.87 -0.43
CA PHE A 22 21.31 0.69 -1.70
C PHE A 22 20.09 -0.21 -1.50
N VAL A 23 18.94 0.22 -2.01
CA VAL A 23 17.69 -0.55 -1.92
C VAL A 23 17.01 -0.62 -3.28
N ALA A 24 16.39 -1.77 -3.54
CA ALA A 24 15.54 -1.98 -4.69
C ALA A 24 14.19 -1.27 -4.47
N GLU A 25 13.83 -0.39 -5.40
CA GLU A 25 12.54 0.29 -5.42
C GLU A 25 11.74 -0.20 -6.62
N SER A 26 10.53 -0.70 -6.37
CA SER A 26 9.60 -1.11 -7.43
C SER A 26 9.24 0.09 -8.30
N ARG A 27 9.16 -0.11 -9.61
CA ARG A 27 8.76 0.90 -10.59
C ARG A 27 7.55 0.43 -11.35
N THR A 28 6.46 1.18 -11.22
CA THR A 28 5.28 1.03 -12.07
C THR A 28 5.52 1.68 -13.43
N LEU A 29 4.80 1.17 -14.44
CA LEU A 29 4.82 1.73 -15.79
C LEU A 29 4.06 3.05 -15.90
N GLY A 30 3.07 3.24 -15.04
CA GLY A 30 2.11 4.32 -15.11
C GLY A 30 0.93 4.00 -14.21
N LEU A 31 -0.09 4.85 -14.32
CA LEU A 31 -1.37 4.70 -13.66
C LEU A 31 -2.42 4.53 -14.76
N ILE A 32 -3.22 3.46 -14.68
CA ILE A 32 -4.44 3.33 -15.48
C ILE A 32 -5.52 4.10 -14.72
N ASP A 33 -6.16 5.05 -15.38
CA ASP A 33 -7.22 5.82 -14.72
C ASP A 33 -8.53 5.00 -14.61
N PHE A 34 -9.47 5.50 -13.81
CA PHE A 34 -10.70 4.74 -13.56
C PHE A 34 -11.58 4.59 -14.81
N LYS A 35 -11.55 5.56 -15.73
CA LYS A 35 -12.34 5.52 -16.96
C LYS A 35 -11.75 4.47 -17.91
N GLU A 36 -10.44 4.48 -18.10
CA GLU A 36 -9.70 3.49 -18.87
C GLU A 36 -9.94 2.08 -18.34
N LEU A 37 -9.87 1.90 -17.01
CA LEU A 37 -10.18 0.61 -16.38
C LEU A 37 -11.61 0.13 -16.70
N CYS A 38 -12.61 1.01 -16.64
CA CYS A 38 -13.99 0.66 -17.00
C CYS A 38 -14.12 0.26 -18.48
N GLU A 39 -13.39 0.93 -19.37
CA GLU A 39 -13.34 0.59 -20.80
C GLU A 39 -12.66 -0.76 -21.05
N GLU A 40 -11.59 -1.09 -20.33
CA GLU A 40 -10.94 -2.40 -20.39
C GLU A 40 -11.86 -3.52 -19.93
N VAL A 41 -12.54 -3.33 -18.80
CA VAL A 41 -13.54 -4.29 -18.30
C VAL A 41 -14.68 -4.46 -19.30
N THR A 42 -15.12 -3.37 -19.95
CA THR A 42 -16.14 -3.42 -21.00
C THR A 42 -15.71 -4.31 -22.17
N LYS A 43 -14.45 -4.20 -22.62
CA LYS A 43 -13.91 -5.01 -23.71
C LYS A 43 -13.87 -6.51 -23.36
N VAL A 44 -13.55 -6.84 -22.11
CA VAL A 44 -13.45 -8.23 -21.65
C VAL A 44 -14.83 -8.82 -21.34
N GLY A 45 -15.67 -8.10 -20.61
CA GLY A 45 -16.95 -8.58 -20.10
C GLY A 45 -18.16 -8.28 -20.99
N LEU A 46 -17.99 -7.47 -22.03
CA LEU A 46 -19.07 -7.01 -22.94
C LEU A 46 -20.22 -6.27 -22.21
N VAL A 47 -19.91 -5.66 -21.07
CA VAL A 47 -20.85 -4.86 -20.27
C VAL A 47 -20.60 -3.37 -20.53
N PRO A 48 -21.61 -2.54 -20.77
CA PRO A 48 -21.41 -1.10 -21.00
C PRO A 48 -20.63 -0.43 -19.87
N SER A 49 -19.68 0.45 -20.21
CA SER A 49 -18.79 1.10 -19.24
C SER A 49 -19.52 1.88 -18.15
N GLY A 50 -20.68 2.47 -18.47
CA GLY A 50 -21.55 3.13 -17.50
C GLY A 50 -22.10 2.17 -16.43
N ALA A 51 -22.45 0.94 -16.81
CA ALA A 51 -22.91 -0.08 -15.88
C ALA A 51 -21.75 -0.62 -15.03
N VAL A 52 -20.57 -0.80 -15.62
CA VAL A 52 -19.34 -1.18 -14.89
C VAL A 52 -19.03 -0.16 -13.80
N LYS A 53 -18.99 1.13 -14.17
CA LYS A 53 -18.78 2.23 -13.24
C LYS A 53 -19.80 2.20 -12.10
N PHE A 54 -21.09 2.06 -12.44
CA PHE A 54 -22.17 2.02 -11.45
C PHE A 54 -21.98 0.90 -10.42
N VAL A 55 -21.62 -0.30 -10.86
CA VAL A 55 -21.37 -1.43 -9.96
C VAL A 55 -20.16 -1.18 -9.05
N LEU A 56 -19.08 -0.63 -9.60
CA LEU A 56 -17.88 -0.31 -8.82
C LEU A 56 -18.13 0.80 -7.78
N ASP A 57 -18.90 1.84 -8.12
CA ASP A 57 -19.32 2.88 -7.17
C ASP A 57 -20.18 2.29 -6.05
N ALA A 58 -21.19 1.47 -6.40
CA ALA A 58 -22.07 0.81 -5.42
C ALA A 58 -21.29 -0.14 -4.49
N LEU A 59 -20.27 -0.83 -5.03
CA LEU A 59 -19.36 -1.67 -4.26
C LEU A 59 -18.55 -0.84 -3.26
N ILE A 60 -17.98 0.30 -3.67
CA ILE A 60 -17.25 1.20 -2.78
C ILE A 60 -18.13 1.66 -1.61
N ASP A 61 -19.36 2.08 -1.90
CA ASP A 61 -20.30 2.52 -0.86
C ASP A 61 -20.64 1.38 0.12
N THR A 62 -20.83 0.17 -0.41
CA THR A 62 -21.10 -1.03 0.40
C THR A 62 -19.89 -1.40 1.27
N LEU A 63 -18.67 -1.32 0.74
CA LEU A 63 -17.44 -1.54 1.51
C LEU A 63 -17.30 -0.52 2.62
N LYS A 64 -17.49 0.77 2.31
CA LYS A 64 -17.46 1.86 3.28
C LYS A 64 -18.43 1.60 4.43
N LEU A 65 -19.67 1.20 4.13
CA LEU A 65 -20.67 0.92 5.16
C LEU A 65 -20.25 -0.24 6.08
N ASN A 66 -19.79 -1.36 5.52
CA ASN A 66 -19.47 -2.55 6.30
C ASN A 66 -18.15 -2.42 7.08
N ILE A 67 -17.13 -1.80 6.48
CA ILE A 67 -15.85 -1.55 7.17
C ILE A 67 -16.03 -0.56 8.32
N ASN A 68 -16.89 0.46 8.16
CA ASN A 68 -17.21 1.39 9.25
C ASN A 68 -17.93 0.70 10.43
N LYS A 69 -18.64 -0.40 10.18
CA LYS A 69 -19.23 -1.24 11.23
C LYS A 69 -18.21 -2.19 11.88
N GLY A 70 -16.96 -2.18 11.44
CA GLY A 70 -15.90 -3.05 11.96
C GLY A 70 -15.77 -4.40 11.26
N PHE A 71 -16.55 -4.67 10.20
CA PHE A 71 -16.45 -5.93 9.47
C PHE A 71 -15.25 -5.94 8.51
N SER A 72 -14.66 -7.12 8.36
CA SER A 72 -13.81 -7.42 7.21
C SER A 72 -14.70 -7.87 6.06
N VAL A 73 -14.44 -7.38 4.84
CA VAL A 73 -15.24 -7.70 3.66
C VAL A 73 -14.39 -8.46 2.66
N GLN A 74 -14.80 -9.71 2.38
CA GLN A 74 -14.19 -10.58 1.37
C GLN A 74 -14.86 -10.35 0.01
N LEU A 75 -14.06 -10.04 -1.02
CA LEU A 75 -14.49 -9.90 -2.41
C LEU A 75 -14.03 -11.12 -3.22
N GLY A 76 -14.47 -12.31 -2.84
CA GLY A 76 -14.09 -13.56 -3.53
C GLY A 76 -12.58 -13.67 -3.77
N ASP A 77 -12.19 -13.98 -5.00
CA ASP A 77 -10.79 -14.14 -5.41
C ASP A 77 -9.99 -12.83 -5.50
N PHE A 78 -10.67 -11.68 -5.45
CA PHE A 78 -10.01 -10.38 -5.48
C PHE A 78 -9.23 -10.12 -4.19
N GLY A 79 -9.82 -10.42 -3.03
CA GLY A 79 -9.16 -10.29 -1.74
C GLY A 79 -10.07 -9.81 -0.62
N CYS A 80 -9.45 -9.37 0.48
CA CYS A 80 -10.15 -8.97 1.70
C CYS A 80 -9.76 -7.54 2.09
N PHE A 81 -10.76 -6.71 2.41
CA PHE A 81 -10.55 -5.42 3.05
C PHE A 81 -10.93 -5.51 4.53
N ARG A 82 -10.03 -5.07 5.41
CA ARG A 82 -10.27 -5.07 6.85
C ARG A 82 -9.86 -3.74 7.50
N PRO A 83 -10.58 -3.27 8.53
CA PRO A 83 -10.13 -2.14 9.32
C PRO A 83 -8.90 -2.53 10.16
N GLY A 84 -8.03 -1.57 10.42
CA GLY A 84 -6.85 -1.75 11.25
C GLY A 84 -6.39 -0.45 11.90
N ILE A 85 -5.56 -0.58 12.93
CA ILE A 85 -4.95 0.54 13.64
C ILE A 85 -3.44 0.35 13.74
N ASN A 86 -2.71 1.46 13.69
CA ASN A 86 -1.33 1.54 14.14
C ASN A 86 -1.31 2.34 15.45
N ALA A 87 -0.65 1.81 16.47
CA ALA A 87 -0.51 2.46 17.77
C ALA A 87 0.98 2.51 18.19
N LYS A 88 1.33 3.49 19.03
CA LYS A 88 2.64 3.55 19.70
C LYS A 88 2.70 2.43 20.73
N SER A 89 3.79 1.67 20.75
CA SER A 89 4.10 0.72 21.81
C SER A 89 4.25 1.45 23.15
N GLN A 90 3.87 0.77 24.23
CA GLN A 90 3.96 1.27 25.60
C GLN A 90 4.54 0.17 26.48
N ASP A 91 5.25 0.55 27.54
CA ASP A 91 5.90 -0.41 28.44
C ASP A 91 4.89 -1.08 29.39
N LYS A 92 3.77 -0.43 29.70
CA LYS A 92 2.73 -0.95 30.60
C LYS A 92 1.38 -1.03 29.90
N LEU A 93 0.55 -1.95 30.37
CA LEU A 93 -0.82 -2.15 29.87
C LEU A 93 -1.69 -0.90 30.04
N GLU A 94 -1.59 -0.24 31.19
CA GLU A 94 -2.40 0.92 31.56
C GLU A 94 -2.12 2.16 30.69
N ASP A 95 -0.92 2.23 30.11
CA ASP A 95 -0.49 3.33 29.26
C ASP A 95 -1.06 3.22 27.83
N VAL A 96 -1.60 2.04 27.46
CA VAL A 96 -2.27 1.84 26.17
C VAL A 96 -3.67 2.45 26.21
N THR A 97 -3.79 3.65 25.67
CA THR A 97 -5.05 4.40 25.59
C THR A 97 -5.37 4.82 24.15
N THR A 98 -6.53 5.45 23.93
CA THR A 98 -6.91 5.91 22.58
C THR A 98 -5.94 6.95 21.99
N SER A 99 -5.19 7.67 22.83
CA SER A 99 -4.16 8.62 22.41
C SER A 99 -2.90 7.96 21.86
N THR A 100 -2.65 6.68 22.18
CA THR A 100 -1.53 5.93 21.62
C THR A 100 -1.81 5.47 20.19
N ILE A 101 -3.08 5.46 19.76
CA ILE A 101 -3.49 5.11 18.40
C ILE A 101 -3.09 6.25 17.45
N ARG A 102 -2.07 6.00 16.64
CA ARG A 102 -1.51 6.97 15.68
C ARG A 102 -2.34 7.08 14.41
N ARG A 103 -2.83 5.94 13.90
CA ARG A 103 -3.49 5.91 12.59
C ARG A 103 -4.54 4.81 12.51
N ARG A 104 -5.70 5.15 11.93
CA ARG A 104 -6.69 4.19 11.43
C ARG A 104 -6.39 3.94 9.95
N LYS A 105 -6.37 2.68 9.54
CA LYS A 105 -6.07 2.27 8.15
C LYS A 105 -7.04 1.19 7.68
N ILE A 106 -7.20 1.11 6.36
CA ILE A 106 -7.80 -0.06 5.71
C ILE A 106 -6.64 -0.91 5.20
N ILE A 107 -6.68 -2.20 5.50
CA ILE A 107 -5.68 -3.17 5.05
C ILE A 107 -6.34 -4.01 3.98
N PHE A 108 -5.72 -4.06 2.80
CA PHE A 108 -6.10 -4.96 1.73
C PHE A 108 -5.16 -6.16 1.72
N SER A 109 -5.73 -7.36 1.75
CA SER A 109 -5.01 -8.60 1.59
C SER A 109 -5.39 -9.23 0.25
N PRO A 110 -4.43 -9.43 -0.68
CA PRO A 110 -4.73 -9.96 -2.01
C PRO A 110 -5.34 -11.36 -1.90
N GLY A 111 -6.34 -11.64 -2.73
CA GLY A 111 -6.90 -12.99 -2.87
C GLY A 111 -5.98 -13.92 -3.66
N THR A 112 -6.41 -15.17 -3.80
CA THR A 112 -5.61 -16.27 -4.38
C THR A 112 -5.09 -15.95 -5.78
N VAL A 113 -5.93 -15.38 -6.66
CA VAL A 113 -5.57 -15.00 -8.03
C VAL A 113 -4.36 -14.05 -8.05
N PHE A 114 -4.35 -13.03 -7.20
CA PHE A 114 -3.23 -12.09 -7.12
C PHE A 114 -2.03 -12.68 -6.38
N GLN A 115 -2.24 -13.49 -5.34
CA GLN A 115 -1.14 -14.17 -4.65
C GLN A 115 -0.36 -15.09 -5.59
N ASP A 116 -1.06 -15.86 -6.42
CA ASP A 116 -0.43 -16.75 -7.39
C ASP A 116 0.25 -15.98 -8.51
N MET A 117 -0.35 -14.87 -8.97
CA MET A 117 0.32 -13.93 -9.89
C MET A 117 1.64 -13.40 -9.31
N LEU A 118 1.65 -12.98 -8.04
CA LEU A 118 2.83 -12.44 -7.37
C LEU A 118 3.91 -13.51 -7.15
N ARG A 119 3.54 -14.73 -6.78
CA ARG A 119 4.48 -15.86 -6.61
C ARG A 119 5.21 -16.21 -7.90
N ASN A 120 4.54 -16.07 -9.05
CA ASN A 120 5.07 -16.41 -10.35
C ASN A 120 5.70 -15.22 -11.10
N ALA A 121 5.71 -14.02 -10.50
CA ALA A 121 6.29 -12.84 -11.11
C ALA A 121 7.83 -12.87 -11.03
N SER A 122 8.50 -12.67 -12.16
CA SER A 122 9.97 -12.48 -12.17
C SER A 122 10.34 -11.04 -11.79
N LEU A 123 11.55 -10.84 -11.28
CA LEU A 123 12.07 -9.50 -10.97
C LEU A 123 13.06 -9.06 -12.05
N THR A 124 12.79 -7.93 -12.69
CA THR A 124 13.63 -7.38 -13.74
C THR A 124 14.21 -6.04 -13.30
N ARG A 125 15.55 -5.95 -13.23
CA ARG A 125 16.22 -4.67 -12.98
C ARG A 125 16.16 -3.79 -14.22
N MET A 126 15.69 -2.55 -14.07
CA MET A 126 15.81 -1.57 -15.15
C MET A 126 17.22 -1.00 -15.18
N VAL A 127 17.85 -1.03 -16.36
CA VAL A 127 19.17 -0.45 -16.61
C VAL A 127 18.97 0.97 -17.14
N GLY A 128 19.21 1.97 -16.29
CA GLY A 128 19.06 3.40 -16.61
C GLY A 128 19.01 4.25 -15.33
N GLU A 129 19.88 5.27 -15.29
CA GLU A 129 20.17 6.24 -14.20
C GLU A 129 19.93 5.78 -12.75
N VAL A 130 21.04 5.66 -12.01
CA VAL A 130 21.04 5.89 -10.56
C VAL A 130 20.61 7.35 -10.37
N ALA A 131 19.31 7.59 -10.29
CA ALA A 131 18.77 8.91 -9.97
C ALA A 131 19.22 9.25 -8.55
N VAL A 132 20.34 9.96 -8.45
CA VAL A 132 20.74 10.70 -7.25
C VAL A 132 19.77 11.89 -7.18
N SER A 133 18.57 11.66 -6.67
CA SER A 133 17.74 12.78 -6.23
C SER A 133 18.41 13.35 -4.99
N GLY A 134 19.12 14.47 -5.17
CA GLY A 134 19.65 15.29 -4.09
C GLY A 134 18.55 15.51 -3.05
N GLY A 135 18.88 15.22 -1.80
CA GLY A 135 17.95 15.30 -0.70
C GLY A 135 17.33 16.69 -0.61
N THR A 136 16.02 16.77 -0.78
CA THR A 136 15.24 17.81 -0.13
C THR A 136 14.81 17.21 1.20
N THR A 137 15.62 17.45 2.23
CA THR A 137 15.16 17.39 3.63
C THR A 137 13.96 18.33 3.76
N PRO A 138 12.78 17.86 4.18
CA PRO A 138 11.83 18.74 4.84
C PRO A 138 12.50 19.23 6.13
N ASP A 139 12.39 20.53 6.40
CA ASP A 139 12.92 21.18 7.61
C ASP A 139 12.55 20.44 8.90
N PRO A 140 13.45 20.41 9.91
CA PRO A 140 13.18 19.80 11.20
C PRO A 140 12.59 20.83 12.17
N ASP A 141 11.28 20.76 12.40
CA ASP A 141 10.58 21.23 13.61
C ASP A 141 9.13 20.73 13.50
N GLU A 142 8.49 20.04 14.45
CA GLU A 142 8.70 19.81 15.88
C GLU A 142 8.19 18.39 16.23
N GLY A 143 8.90 17.70 17.13
CA GLY A 143 8.31 16.77 18.11
C GLY A 143 7.74 15.43 17.63
N GLY A 144 8.48 14.34 17.86
CA GLY A 144 7.86 13.02 17.94
C GLY A 144 8.83 11.87 17.92
N GLU A 145 9.23 11.39 19.09
CA GLU A 145 10.06 10.19 19.28
C GLU A 145 9.64 9.03 18.36
N GLY A 146 10.63 8.57 17.58
CA GLY A 146 10.56 7.39 16.75
C GLY A 146 10.32 6.17 17.63
N ASP A 147 9.09 5.65 17.54
CA ASP A 147 8.72 4.40 18.17
C ASP A 147 8.81 3.26 17.16
N LEU A 148 9.33 2.17 17.67
CA LEU A 148 9.74 0.96 17.01
C LEU A 148 8.55 0.22 16.37
N ASN A 149 8.86 -0.61 15.37
CA ASN A 149 8.00 -1.66 14.79
C ASN A 149 7.09 -1.31 13.59
N ASP A 150 7.63 -0.61 12.58
CA ASP A 150 7.10 -0.80 11.22
C ASP A 150 7.66 -2.11 10.64
N ASN A 151 6.95 -3.20 10.94
CA ASN A 151 7.12 -4.50 10.30
C ASN A 151 6.77 -4.36 8.80
N PRO A 152 7.69 -4.63 7.85
CA PRO A 152 7.42 -4.42 6.42
C PRO A 152 6.54 -5.50 5.78
N LEU A 153 5.98 -6.41 6.59
CA LEU A 153 5.04 -7.46 6.19
C LEU A 153 3.79 -7.36 7.09
N GLY A 154 2.91 -6.41 6.79
CA GLY A 154 1.65 -6.19 7.52
C GLY A 154 0.64 -5.33 6.79
#